data_AF-A0A9N9JMG4-F1
#
_entry.id   AF-A0A9N9JMG4-F1
#
_cell.length_a   1.000
_cell.length_b   1.000
_cell.length_c   1.000
_cell.angle_alpha   90.00
_cell.angle_beta   90.00
_cell.angle_gamma   90.00
#
_symmetry.space_group_name_H-M   'P 1'
#
loop_
_entity.id
_entity.type
_entity.pdbx_description
1 polymer ?
#
loop_
_entity_poly.entity_id
_entity_poly.type
_entity_poly.pdbx_seq_one_letter_code
_entity_poly.pdbx_strand_id
1 'polypeptide(L)'
;MTSPKWHRYFDDSDVSDWSILRFHEAWIHENKDEIRRLNYQKANDALTKSLRSLINDCKDEMKMQEAARLLANKASTSCTSYVVHARRNQLFAGPLNACLDA
;
A
#
# COMPACT_ATOMS: atom_id res chain seq x y z
N MET A 1 18.55 18.98 -3.52
CA MET A 1 17.54 18.67 -2.49
C MET A 1 17.17 17.21 -2.64
N THR A 2 17.46 16.36 -1.65
CA THR A 2 17.12 14.93 -1.71
C THR A 2 15.63 14.77 -1.46
N SER A 3 14.87 14.39 -2.50
CA SER A 3 13.45 14.00 -2.33
C SER A 3 13.37 12.95 -1.21
N PRO A 4 12.42 13.08 -0.29
CA PRO A 4 12.32 12.13 0.80
C PRO A 4 12.00 10.73 0.23
N LYS A 5 12.60 9.67 0.79
CA LYS A 5 12.62 8.31 0.20
C LYS A 5 11.26 7.79 -0.29
N TRP A 6 10.18 8.20 0.34
CA TRP A 6 8.82 7.79 -0.04
C TRP A 6 8.36 8.34 -1.41
N HIS A 7 8.95 9.41 -1.93
CA HIS A 7 8.68 9.91 -3.30
C HIS A 7 9.44 9.16 -4.39
N ARG A 8 10.53 8.47 -4.04
CA ARG A 8 11.54 8.06 -5.00
C ARG A 8 10.97 7.20 -6.13
N TYR A 9 10.09 6.24 -5.81
CA TYR A 9 9.42 5.42 -6.81
C TYR A 9 8.63 6.25 -7.85
N PHE A 10 7.91 7.27 -7.42
CA PHE A 10 7.08 8.12 -8.29
C PHE A 10 7.89 9.23 -9.00
N ASP A 11 9.07 9.57 -8.47
CA ASP A 11 10.02 10.49 -9.11
C ASP A 11 10.85 9.79 -10.20
N ASP A 12 11.26 8.52 -10.00
CA ASP A 12 12.10 7.74 -10.92
C ASP A 12 11.32 6.98 -12.01
N SER A 13 10.00 6.78 -11.86
CA SER A 13 9.20 5.97 -12.79
C SER A 13 8.21 6.81 -13.59
N ASP A 14 8.00 6.44 -14.86
CA ASP A 14 6.96 7.04 -15.69
C ASP A 14 5.56 6.80 -15.10
N VAL A 15 4.65 7.74 -15.31
CA VAL A 15 3.27 7.70 -14.81
C VAL A 15 2.54 6.46 -15.31
N SER A 16 2.83 5.99 -16.52
CA SER A 16 2.23 4.77 -17.07
C SER A 16 2.58 3.49 -16.31
N ASP A 17 3.71 3.48 -15.60
CA ASP A 17 4.24 2.32 -14.89
C ASP A 17 3.87 2.33 -13.39
N TRP A 18 3.12 3.34 -12.95
CA TRP A 18 2.74 3.48 -11.55
C TRP A 18 1.77 2.37 -11.11
N SER A 19 2.15 1.65 -10.06
CA SER A 19 1.33 0.59 -9.48
C SER A 19 1.56 0.46 -7.99
N ILE A 20 0.50 0.18 -7.25
CA ILE A 20 0.56 -0.11 -5.80
C ILE A 20 1.49 -1.29 -5.54
N LEU A 21 1.45 -2.34 -6.39
CA LEU A 21 2.30 -3.51 -6.26
C LEU A 21 3.78 -3.13 -6.44
N ARG A 22 4.09 -2.41 -7.52
CA ARG A 22 5.46 -1.97 -7.86
C ARG A 22 6.03 -1.03 -6.80
N PHE A 23 5.21 -0.15 -6.24
CA PHE A 23 5.58 0.68 -5.10
C PHE A 23 5.99 -0.17 -3.89
N HIS A 24 5.21 -1.20 -3.54
CA HIS A 24 5.56 -2.09 -2.43
C HIS A 24 6.81 -2.92 -2.72
N GLU A 25 7.02 -3.39 -3.94
CA GLU A 25 8.27 -4.06 -4.35
C GLU A 25 9.48 -3.14 -4.18
N ALA A 26 9.39 -1.90 -4.67
CA ALA A 26 10.44 -0.88 -4.50
C ALA A 26 10.68 -0.57 -3.03
N TRP A 27 9.62 -0.41 -2.24
CA TRP A 27 9.71 -0.17 -0.80
C TRP A 27 10.42 -1.31 -0.06
N ILE A 28 10.13 -2.56 -0.40
CA ILE A 28 10.80 -3.74 0.17
C ILE A 28 12.27 -3.74 -0.22
N HIS A 29 12.58 -3.47 -1.48
CA HIS A 29 13.97 -3.41 -1.95
C HIS A 29 14.79 -2.33 -1.24
N GLU A 30 14.21 -1.15 -1.03
CA GLU A 30 14.87 -0.01 -0.36
C GLU A 30 15.00 -0.17 1.16
N ASN A 31 14.16 -0.98 1.79
CA ASN A 31 14.14 -1.20 3.23
C ASN A 31 14.52 -2.63 3.64
N LYS A 32 15.10 -3.41 2.71
CA LYS A 32 15.47 -4.82 2.93
C LYS A 32 16.38 -5.03 4.15
N ASP A 33 17.24 -4.06 4.45
CA ASP A 33 18.17 -4.08 5.58
C ASP A 33 17.53 -3.63 6.91
N GLU A 34 16.33 -3.04 6.87
CA GLU A 34 15.59 -2.56 8.05
C GLU A 34 14.21 -3.23 8.14
N ILE A 35 14.18 -4.51 8.54
CA ILE A 35 12.96 -5.34 8.63
C ILE A 35 11.82 -4.65 9.40
N ARG A 36 12.13 -3.83 10.42
CA ARG A 36 11.15 -3.05 11.19
C ARG A 36 10.41 -1.97 10.38
N ARG A 37 10.87 -1.66 9.17
CA ARG A 37 10.25 -0.75 8.19
C ARG A 37 9.44 -1.48 7.12
N LEU A 38 9.57 -2.80 7.01
CA LEU A 38 8.79 -3.65 6.12
C LEU A 38 7.37 -3.94 6.64
N ASN A 39 6.95 -3.32 7.75
CA ASN A 39 5.56 -3.40 8.19
C ASN A 39 4.65 -2.79 7.11
N TYR A 40 3.68 -3.57 6.65
CA TYR A 40 2.64 -3.17 5.70
C TYR A 40 2.02 -1.81 6.06
N GLN A 41 1.72 -1.58 7.34
CA GLN A 41 1.13 -0.32 7.77
C GLN A 41 2.02 0.87 7.43
N LYS A 42 3.35 0.76 7.61
CA LYS A 42 4.30 1.83 7.28
C LYS A 42 4.43 2.04 5.78
N ALA A 43 4.49 0.97 5.01
CA ALA A 43 4.53 1.05 3.54
C ALA A 43 3.25 1.70 3.00
N ASN A 44 2.11 1.35 3.58
CA ASN A 44 0.80 1.88 3.21
C ASN A 44 0.63 3.36 3.60
N ASP A 45 1.17 3.76 4.76
CA ASP A 45 1.23 5.17 5.19
C ASP A 45 2.10 5.98 4.24
N ALA A 46 3.29 5.47 3.90
CA ALA A 46 4.19 6.08 2.94
C ALA A 46 3.55 6.21 1.54
N LEU A 47 2.89 5.17 1.04
CA LEU A 47 2.13 5.22 -0.21
C LEU A 47 1.08 6.33 -0.17
N THR A 48 0.26 6.37 0.90
CA THR A 48 -0.81 7.37 1.05
C THR A 48 -0.25 8.78 1.08
N LYS A 49 0.85 8.98 1.82
CA LYS A 49 1.52 10.27 1.95
C LYS A 49 2.10 10.73 0.60
N SER A 50 2.71 9.82 -0.15
CA SER A 50 3.26 10.09 -1.47
C SER A 50 2.17 10.50 -2.46
N LEU A 51 1.09 9.72 -2.54
CA LEU A 51 -0.03 10.01 -3.42
C LEU A 51 -0.71 11.34 -3.05
N ARG A 52 -0.90 11.62 -1.76
CA ARG A 52 -1.45 12.91 -1.31
C ARG A 52 -0.53 14.08 -1.66
N SER A 53 0.78 13.95 -1.48
CA SER A 53 1.70 15.03 -1.86
C SER A 53 1.68 15.25 -3.38
N LEU A 54 1.65 14.19 -4.19
CA LEU A 54 1.51 14.33 -5.65
C LEU A 54 0.22 15.06 -6.04
N ILE A 55 -0.90 14.80 -5.37
CA ILE A 55 -2.18 15.48 -5.66
C ILE A 55 -2.15 16.96 -5.23
N ASN A 56 -1.49 17.30 -4.11
CA ASN A 56 -1.52 18.66 -3.57
C ASN A 56 -0.40 19.56 -4.11
N ASP A 57 0.77 19.00 -4.41
CA ASP A 57 2.00 19.75 -4.68
C ASP A 57 2.48 19.63 -6.14
N CYS A 58 1.98 18.67 -6.93
CA CYS A 58 2.44 18.47 -8.31
C CYS A 58 1.73 19.42 -9.28
N LYS A 59 2.48 19.98 -10.24
CA LYS A 59 1.93 20.82 -11.33
C LYS A 59 1.53 20.00 -12.56
N ASP A 60 1.88 18.72 -12.59
CA ASP A 60 1.63 17.82 -13.70
C ASP A 60 0.26 17.17 -13.54
N GLU A 61 -0.68 17.56 -14.39
CA GLU A 61 -2.08 17.11 -14.33
C GLU A 61 -2.21 15.59 -14.52
N MET A 62 -1.35 14.99 -15.36
CA MET A 62 -1.37 13.54 -15.58
C MET A 62 -0.92 12.79 -14.32
N LYS A 63 0.14 13.28 -13.66
CA LYS A 63 0.59 12.75 -12.36
C LYS A 63 -0.46 12.90 -11.27
N MET A 64 -1.13 14.05 -11.21
CA MET A 64 -2.20 14.28 -10.24
C MET A 64 -3.40 13.34 -10.45
N GLN A 65 -3.88 13.20 -11.68
CA GLN A 65 -5.00 12.33 -12.02
C GLN A 65 -4.69 10.87 -11.71
N GLU A 66 -3.50 10.40 -12.08
CA GLU A 66 -3.08 9.03 -11.83
C GLU A 66 -2.86 8.77 -10.33
N ALA A 67 -2.28 9.72 -9.59
CA ALA A 67 -2.16 9.62 -8.14
C ALA A 67 -3.54 9.53 -7.45
N ALA A 68 -4.52 10.31 -7.90
CA ALA A 68 -5.90 10.26 -7.41
C ALA A 68 -6.56 8.91 -7.73
N ARG A 69 -6.34 8.37 -8.94
CA ARG A 69 -6.82 7.04 -9.35
C ARG A 69 -6.26 5.93 -8.46
N LEU A 70 -4.95 5.94 -8.21
CA LEU A 70 -4.28 4.97 -7.34
C LEU A 70 -4.75 5.08 -5.88
N LEU A 71 -4.96 6.31 -5.39
CA LEU A 71 -5.47 6.55 -4.04
C LEU A 71 -6.90 6.01 -3.87
N ALA A 72 -7.75 6.16 -4.89
CA ALA A 72 -9.11 5.60 -4.89
C ALA A 72 -9.10 4.07 -4.97
N ASN A 73 -8.23 3.47 -5.79
CA ASN A 73 -8.10 2.01 -5.92
C ASN A 73 -7.59 1.35 -4.61
N LYS A 74 -6.68 2.03 -3.91
CA LYS A 74 -6.22 1.63 -2.59
C LYS A 74 -7.37 1.50 -1.58
N ALA A 75 -8.32 2.44 -1.59
CA ALA A 75 -9.49 2.39 -0.71
C ALA A 75 -10.40 1.18 -1.02
N SER A 76 -10.56 0.81 -2.30
CA SER A 76 -11.30 -0.39 -2.71
C SER A 76 -10.64 -1.70 -2.27
N THR A 77 -9.30 -1.76 -2.26
CA THR A 77 -8.54 -2.97 -1.89
C THR A 77 -8.55 -3.23 -0.37
N SER A 78 -8.78 -2.20 0.44
CA SER A 78 -8.94 -2.34 1.89
C SER A 78 -10.15 -3.18 2.29
N CYS A 79 -11.17 -3.29 1.43
CA CYS A 79 -12.36 -4.13 1.68
C CYS A 79 -12.18 -5.59 1.24
N THR A 80 -11.22 -5.91 0.37
CA THR A 80 -11.03 -7.27 -0.19
C THR A 80 -9.79 -8.00 0.33
N SER A 81 -8.77 -7.29 0.82
CA SER A 81 -7.56 -7.95 1.36
C SER A 81 -7.79 -8.69 2.68
N TYR A 82 -8.78 -8.27 3.47
CA TYR A 82 -9.14 -8.95 4.72
C TYR A 82 -9.70 -10.37 4.50
N VAL A 83 -10.35 -10.65 3.37
CA VAL A 83 -10.95 -11.98 3.16
C VAL A 83 -9.91 -13.02 2.75
N VAL A 84 -8.80 -12.60 2.10
CA VAL A 84 -7.81 -13.53 1.58
C VAL A 84 -6.75 -13.90 2.63
N HIS A 85 -6.35 -12.97 3.51
CA HIS A 85 -5.44 -13.28 4.61
C HIS A 85 -6.16 -13.89 5.84
N ALA A 86 -7.42 -13.54 6.12
CA ALA A 86 -8.17 -14.16 7.22
C ALA A 86 -8.65 -15.59 6.88
N ARG A 87 -9.08 -15.85 5.63
CA ARG A 87 -9.47 -17.22 5.22
C ARG A 87 -8.30 -18.20 5.19
N ARG A 88 -7.08 -17.72 4.92
CA ARG A 88 -5.90 -18.59 4.90
C ARG A 88 -5.43 -19.01 6.30
N ASN A 89 -5.90 -18.33 7.35
CA ASN A 89 -5.55 -18.63 8.75
C ASN A 89 -6.67 -19.37 9.52
N GLN A 90 -7.84 -19.61 8.92
CA GLN A 90 -8.92 -20.41 9.53
C GLN A 90 -8.80 -21.92 9.26
N LEU A 91 -7.83 -22.38 8.48
CA LEU A 91 -7.62 -23.82 8.25
C LEU A 91 -6.84 -24.52 9.40
N PHE A 92 -6.34 -23.76 10.39
CA PHE A 92 -5.52 -24.28 11.50
C PHE A 92 -6.11 -24.08 12.89
N ALA A 93 -7.30 -23.49 13.02
CA ALA A 93 -8.02 -23.43 14.29
C ALA A 93 -9.13 -24.50 14.27
N GLY A 94 -9.04 -25.46 15.19
CA GLY A 94 -9.96 -26.59 15.34
C GLY A 94 -11.42 -26.18 15.60
N PRO A 95 -12.31 -27.16 15.80
CA PRO A 95 -13.75 -26.99 15.66
C PRO A 95 -14.30 -25.95 16.65
N LEU A 96 -15.02 -24.96 16.12
CA LEU A 96 -15.93 -24.10 16.87
C LEU A 96 -17.11 -24.97 17.36
N ASN A 97 -16.92 -25.64 18.49
CA ASN A 97 -18.02 -26.19 19.27
C ASN A 97 -17.89 -25.70 20.71
N ALA A 98 -18.76 -24.76 21.06
CA ALA A 98 -19.31 -24.46 22.39
C ALA A 98 -19.52 -22.95 22.49
N CYS A 99 -20.77 -22.51 22.29
CA CYS A 99 -21.42 -21.38 22.97
C CYS A 99 -22.75 -21.09 22.25
N LEU A 100 -23.69 -22.01 22.38
CA LEU A 100 -25.13 -21.76 22.22
C LEU A 100 -25.82 -22.58 23.31
N ASP A 101 -25.62 -22.15 24.55
CA ASP A 101 -26.39 -22.57 25.71
C ASP A 101 -26.55 -21.35 26.63
N ALA A 102 -27.68 -20.66 26.44
CA ALA A 102 -28.41 -19.82 27.40
C ALA A 102 -29.62 -19.17 26.71
#